data_AF-A0A6L5JYT6-F1
#
_entry.id   AF-A0A6L5JYT6-F1
#
_cell.length_a   1.000
_cell.length_b   1.000
_cell.length_c   1.000
_cell.angle_alpha   90.00
_cell.angle_beta   90.00
_cell.angle_gamma   90.00
#
_symmetry.space_group_name_H-M   'P 1'
#
loop_
_entity.id
_entity.type
_entity.pdbx_description
1 polymer ?
#
loop_
_entity_poly.entity_id
_entity_poly.type
_entity_poly.pdbx_seq_one_letter_code
_entity_poly.pdbx_strand_id
1 'polypeptide(L)'
;MSALEHYDDELARLDREMAYYAAICGVDLSDHEAVEECLRHPQDNWPEDKARESLRGLILLRVKIEGEMLDDGQVAKDFNGW
;
A
#
# COMPACT_ATOMS: atom_id res chain seq x y z
N MET A 1 18.66 -12.67 -14.76
CA MET A 1 17.90 -11.46 -14.38
C MET A 1 17.62 -11.57 -12.89
N SER A 2 17.92 -10.53 -12.12
CA SER A 2 18.01 -10.59 -10.65
C SER A 2 16.69 -10.17 -10.00
N ALA A 3 16.30 -10.82 -8.90
CA ALA A 3 15.18 -10.36 -8.06
C ALA A 3 15.34 -8.90 -7.62
N LEU A 4 16.59 -8.43 -7.52
CA LEU A 4 16.97 -7.07 -7.13
C LEU A 4 16.43 -5.98 -8.07
N GLU A 5 16.36 -6.21 -9.39
CA GLU A 5 15.81 -5.22 -10.34
C GLU A 5 14.28 -5.15 -10.29
N HIS A 6 13.61 -6.17 -9.73
CA HIS A 6 12.15 -6.25 -9.71
C HIS A 6 11.54 -5.50 -8.54
N TYR A 7 12.22 -5.38 -7.40
CA TYR A 7 11.66 -4.75 -6.21
C TYR A 7 11.26 -3.29 -6.43
N ASP A 8 12.11 -2.50 -7.08
CA ASP A 8 11.83 -1.08 -7.35
C ASP A 8 10.62 -0.91 -8.28
N ASP A 9 10.52 -1.70 -9.34
CA ASP A 9 9.41 -1.66 -10.29
C ASP A 9 8.10 -2.16 -9.65
N GLU A 10 8.20 -3.18 -8.80
CA GLU A 10 7.08 -3.75 -8.06
C GLU A 10 6.54 -2.77 -7.02
N LEU A 11 7.41 -2.14 -6.21
CA LEU A 11 7.03 -1.08 -5.29
C LEU A 11 6.39 0.10 -6.01
N ALA A 12 6.99 0.59 -7.11
CA ALA A 12 6.41 1.70 -7.87
C ALA A 12 5.02 1.36 -8.45
N ARG A 13 4.78 0.08 -8.79
CA ARG A 13 3.45 -0.39 -9.20
C ARG A 13 2.48 -0.42 -8.02
N LEU A 14 2.90 -0.95 -6.87
CA LEU A 14 2.08 -0.99 -5.66
C LEU A 14 1.69 0.42 -5.22
N ASP A 15 2.62 1.37 -5.22
CA ASP A 15 2.37 2.78 -4.86
C ASP A 15 1.26 3.40 -5.71
N ARG A 16 1.27 3.11 -7.03
CA ARG A 16 0.21 3.57 -7.94
C ARG A 16 -1.14 2.93 -7.66
N GLU A 17 -1.15 1.63 -7.38
CA GLU A 17 -2.37 0.90 -7.04
C GLU A 17 -2.93 1.37 -5.67
N MET A 18 -2.06 1.61 -4.68
CA MET A 18 -2.44 2.18 -3.39
C MET A 18 -3.05 3.57 -3.54
N ALA A 19 -2.42 4.46 -4.31
CA ALA A 19 -2.94 5.81 -4.57
C ALA A 19 -4.32 5.77 -5.24
N TYR A 20 -4.53 4.82 -6.17
CA TYR A 20 -5.83 4.63 -6.81
C TYR A 20 -6.93 4.23 -5.82
N TYR A 21 -6.69 3.23 -4.97
CA TYR A 21 -7.69 2.80 -3.99
C TYR A 21 -7.88 3.80 -2.84
N ALA A 22 -6.83 4.51 -2.44
CA ALA A 22 -6.93 5.61 -1.47
C ALA A 22 -7.85 6.72 -2.00
N ALA A 23 -7.75 7.08 -3.28
CA ALA A 23 -8.63 8.04 -3.92
C ALA A 23 -10.10 7.58 -3.95
N ILE A 24 -10.36 6.28 -4.19
CA ILE A 24 -11.72 5.71 -4.10
C ILE A 24 -12.25 5.78 -2.66
N CYS A 25 -11.40 5.51 -1.68
CA CYS A 25 -11.75 5.57 -0.26
C CYS A 25 -11.85 7.00 0.28
N GLY A 26 -11.40 8.00 -0.49
CA GLY A 26 -11.38 9.41 -0.09
C GLY A 26 -10.35 9.74 1.00
N VAL A 27 -9.28 8.97 1.11
CA VAL A 27 -8.21 9.17 2.10
C VAL A 27 -6.90 9.62 1.47
N ASP A 28 -6.15 10.44 2.22
CA ASP A 28 -4.79 10.81 1.90
C ASP A 28 -3.82 9.78 2.51
N LEU A 29 -2.96 9.17 1.68
CA LEU A 29 -1.98 8.19 2.16
C LEU A 29 -0.94 8.79 3.11
N SER A 30 -0.74 10.11 3.11
CA SER A 30 0.15 10.76 4.08
C SER A 30 -0.48 10.92 5.47
N ASP A 31 -1.80 10.75 5.59
CA ASP A 31 -2.53 10.79 6.86
C ASP A 31 -2.81 9.36 7.35
N HIS A 32 -1.87 8.82 8.13
CA HIS A 32 -1.94 7.44 8.60
C HIS A 32 -3.15 7.18 9.50
N GLU A 33 -3.55 8.16 10.31
CA GLU A 33 -4.71 8.03 11.19
C GLU A 33 -6.02 7.96 10.37
N ALA A 34 -6.16 8.80 9.34
CA ALA A 34 -7.30 8.75 8.45
C ALA A 34 -7.36 7.43 7.65
N VAL A 35 -6.20 6.91 7.23
CA VAL A 35 -6.11 5.60 6.56
C VAL A 35 -6.53 4.48 7.52
N GLU A 36 -6.00 4.45 8.75
CA GLU A 36 -6.38 3.44 9.74
C GLU A 36 -7.88 3.45 10.03
N GLU A 37 -8.47 4.63 10.23
CA GLU A 37 -9.91 4.79 10.47
C GLU A 37 -10.73 4.27 9.28
N CYS A 38 -10.31 4.63 8.07
CA CYS A 38 -10.92 4.16 6.82
C CYS A 38 -10.89 2.64 6.69
N LEU A 39 -9.83 1.97 7.14
CA LEU A 39 -9.69 0.52 7.06
C LEU A 39 -10.43 -0.24 8.16
N ARG A 40 -10.77 0.42 9.29
CA ARG A 40 -11.48 -0.20 10.42
C ARG A 40 -12.98 -0.28 10.24
N HIS A 41 -13.57 0.69 9.53
CA HIS A 41 -15.03 0.85 9.47
C HIS A 41 -15.60 0.42 8.10
N PRO A 42 -16.35 -0.70 8.04
CA PRO A 42 -17.20 -1.00 6.89
C PRO A 42 -18.25 0.10 6.74
N GLN A 43 -18.47 0.58 5.51
CA GLN A 43 -19.48 1.62 5.21
C GLN A 43 -20.83 1.02 4.75
N ASP A 44 -21.01 -0.30 4.87
CA ASP A 44 -22.16 -1.05 4.35
C ASP A 44 -22.42 -0.82 2.84
N ASN A 45 -21.38 -0.38 2.11
CA ASN A 45 -21.41 -0.12 0.68
C ASN A 45 -20.42 -1.04 -0.03
N TRP A 46 -20.92 -2.10 -0.65
CA TRP A 46 -20.12 -3.21 -1.18
C TRP A 46 -18.93 -2.80 -2.08
N PRO A 47 -19.06 -1.85 -3.04
CA PRO A 47 -17.92 -1.39 -3.84
C PRO A 47 -16.87 -0.62 -3.04
N GLU A 48 -17.27 0.20 -2.08
CA GLU A 48 -16.34 0.95 -1.22
C GLU A 48 -15.63 0.02 -0.24
N ASP A 49 -16.36 -0.95 0.33
CA ASP A 49 -15.78 -1.96 1.21
C ASP A 49 -14.73 -2.82 0.46
N LYS A 50 -14.98 -3.14 -0.82
CA LYS A 50 -13.99 -3.81 -1.67
C LYS A 50 -12.76 -2.95 -1.93
N ALA A 51 -12.93 -1.65 -2.15
CA ALA A 51 -11.80 -0.73 -2.31
C ALA A 51 -10.95 -0.64 -1.04
N ARG A 52 -11.58 -0.61 0.15
CA ARG A 52 -10.90 -0.62 1.45
C ARG A 52 -10.13 -1.93 1.67
N GLU A 53 -10.75 -3.07 1.37
CA GLU A 53 -10.09 -4.38 1.43
C GLU A 53 -8.86 -4.44 0.51
N SER A 54 -8.98 -3.96 -0.73
CA SER A 54 -7.87 -3.86 -1.68
C SER A 54 -6.76 -2.95 -1.14
N LEU A 55 -7.10 -1.76 -0.64
CA LEU A 55 -6.12 -0.82 -0.07
C LEU A 55 -5.35 -1.46 1.10
N ARG A 56 -6.05 -2.14 2.02
CA ARG A 56 -5.43 -2.86 3.13
C ARG A 56 -4.47 -3.95 2.65
N GLY A 57 -4.88 -4.73 1.66
CA GLY A 57 -4.04 -5.79 1.08
C GLY A 57 -2.77 -5.23 0.45
N LEU A 58 -2.87 -4.11 -0.26
CA LEU A 58 -1.73 -3.45 -0.90
C LEU A 58 -0.73 -2.87 0.10
N ILE A 59 -1.21 -2.19 1.16
CA ILE A 59 -0.35 -1.69 2.25
C ILE A 59 0.44 -2.85 2.88
N LEU A 60 -0.23 -3.95 3.22
CA LEU A 60 0.43 -5.13 3.81
C LEU A 60 1.44 -5.76 2.86
N LEU A 61 1.12 -5.85 1.57
CA LEU A 61 2.03 -6.41 0.58
C LEU A 61 3.27 -5.53 0.40
N ARG A 62 3.10 -4.21 0.40
CA ARG A 62 4.21 -3.27 0.30
C ARG A 62 5.18 -3.42 1.47
N VAL A 63 4.68 -3.39 2.71
CA VAL A 63 5.50 -3.63 3.92
C VAL A 63 6.23 -4.97 3.88
N LYS A 64 5.57 -6.03 3.37
CA LYS A 64 6.18 -7.35 3.22
C LYS A 64 7.36 -7.33 2.25
N ILE A 65 7.22 -6.65 1.10
CA ILE A 65 8.30 -6.50 0.13
C ILE A 65 9.45 -5.66 0.69
N GLU A 66 9.16 -4.58 1.43
CA GLU A 66 10.20 -3.81 2.09
C GLU A 66 10.99 -4.66 3.11
N GLY A 67 10.32 -5.55 3.83
CA GLY A 67 10.95 -6.54 4.69
C GLY A 67 11.89 -7.48 3.93
N GLU A 68 11.44 -8.01 2.78
CA GLU A 68 12.27 -8.85 1.90
C GLU A 68 13.48 -8.06 1.35
N MET A 69 13.30 -6.80 0.98
CA MET A 69 14.40 -5.93 0.55
C MET A 69 15.43 -5.72 1.66
N LEU A 70 14.99 -5.50 2.90
CA LEU A 70 15.87 -5.36 4.06
C LEU A 70 16.67 -6.64 4.34
N ASP A 71 16.03 -7.81 4.24
CA ASP A 71 16.69 -9.11 4.38
C ASP A 71 17.79 -9.31 3.31
N ASP A 72 17.58 -8.76 2.11
CA ASP A 72 18.55 -8.73 1.01
C ASP A 72 19.58 -7.58 1.11
N GLY A 73 19.53 -6.76 2.17
CA GLY A 73 20.47 -5.65 2.41
C GLY A 73 20.18 -4.37 1.62
N GLN A 74 18.94 -4.19 1.16
CA GLN A 74 18.45 -3.02 0.42
C GLN A 74 17.51 -2.18 1.29
N VAL A 75 17.27 -0.94 0.85
CA VAL A 75 16.34 -0.02 1.50
C VAL A 75 15.34 0.47 0.47
N ALA A 76 14.05 0.30 0.78
CA ALA A 76 12.97 0.78 -0.06
C ALA A 76 12.96 2.31 -0.15
N LYS A 77 12.41 2.84 -1.25
CA LYS A 77 12.17 4.27 -1.38
C LYS A 77 11.00 4.67 -0.47
N ASP A 78 11.11 5.81 0.18
CA ASP A 78 10.04 6.35 1.03
C ASP A 78 8.76 6.59 0.23
N PHE A 79 7.64 6.16 0.79
CA PHE A 79 6.30 6.39 0.27
C PHE A 79 5.38 6.84 1.41
N ASN A 80 5.49 8.10 1.79
CA ASN A 80 4.70 8.70 2.88
C ASN A 80 4.86 7.96 4.22
N GLY A 81 6.00 7.32 4.49
CA GLY A 81 6.23 6.54 5.70
C GLY A 81 5.49 5.19 5.78
N TRP A 82 4.93 4.69 4.66
CA TRP A 82 4.47 3.31 4.54
C TRP A 82 5.60 2.34 4.23
#